data_AF-A0A9W9G9A0-F1
#
_entry.id   AF-A0A9W9G9A0-F1
#
_cell.length_a   1.000
_cell.length_b   1.000
_cell.length_c   1.000
_cell.angle_alpha   90.00
_cell.angle_beta   90.00
_cell.angle_gamma   90.00
#
_symmetry.space_group_name_H-M   'P 1'
#
loop_
_entity.id
_entity.type
_entity.pdbx_description
1 polymer ?
#
loop_
_entity_poly.entity_id
_entity_poly.type
_entity_poly.pdbx_seq_one_letter_code
_entity_poly.pdbx_strand_id
1 'polypeptide(L)'
;MELGVTCSVGLFALASASEHSGACLEPLVQCGANGYPLGFGAKYCDKFLENKSDFSDRGQKWEEDVGQCLQDALVPFVNGSKQPDCQDLKEYAIGTHARCYVGTGFCSLGLWTN
;
A
#
# COMPACT_ATOMS: atom_id res chain seq x y z
N MET A 1 -15.77 2.44 -20.95
CA MET A 1 -15.23 3.52 -20.11
C MET A 1 -15.63 3.19 -18.68
N GLU A 2 -15.06 2.11 -18.14
CA GLU A 2 -15.41 1.48 -16.85
C GLU A 2 -14.10 0.93 -16.27
N LEU A 3 -13.13 1.81 -16.02
CA LEU A 3 -11.84 1.47 -15.38
C LEU A 3 -11.61 2.27 -14.08
N GLY A 4 -12.60 3.07 -13.65
CA GLY A 4 -12.46 4.01 -12.54
C GLY A 4 -13.14 3.58 -11.23
N VAL A 5 -13.81 2.42 -11.18
CA VAL A 5 -14.65 2.05 -10.02
C VAL A 5 -13.92 1.11 -9.04
N THR A 6 -12.92 0.35 -9.48
CA THR A 6 -12.26 -0.65 -8.61
C THR A 6 -11.22 -0.07 -7.65
N CYS A 7 -10.77 1.17 -7.84
CA CYS A 7 -9.78 1.78 -6.94
C CYS A 7 -10.40 2.74 -5.90
N SER A 8 -11.72 3.02 -5.93
CA SER A 8 -12.27 4.16 -5.17
C SER A 8 -13.50 3.91 -4.30
N VAL A 9 -14.25 2.80 -4.38
CA VAL A 9 -15.41 2.64 -3.48
C VAL A 9 -15.62 1.17 -3.12
N GLY A 10 -15.53 0.90 -1.82
CA GLY A 10 -15.62 -0.45 -1.27
C GLY A 10 -16.91 -1.18 -1.61
N LEU A 11 -16.74 -2.47 -1.83
CA LEU A 11 -17.79 -3.43 -1.58
C LEU A 11 -17.11 -4.62 -0.88
N PHE A 12 -17.19 -4.62 0.46
CA PHE A 12 -16.68 -5.67 1.38
C PHE A 12 -15.15 -5.68 1.52
N ALA A 13 -14.50 -5.05 2.51
CA ALA A 13 -14.48 -5.49 3.91
C ALA A 13 -14.27 -6.99 4.18
N LEU A 14 -14.06 -7.85 3.18
CA LEU A 14 -13.87 -9.30 3.35
C LEU A 14 -13.04 -9.88 2.20
N ALA A 15 -11.71 -9.80 2.26
CA ALA A 15 -10.78 -10.84 1.80
C ALA A 15 -9.34 -10.30 1.74
N SER A 16 -8.66 -10.35 2.88
CA SER A 16 -7.19 -10.34 3.03
C SER A 16 -6.42 -9.18 2.40
N ALA A 17 -5.21 -8.96 2.88
CA ALA A 17 -4.21 -8.11 2.25
C ALA A 17 -3.74 -8.64 0.85
N SER A 18 -4.62 -9.27 0.08
CA SER A 18 -4.34 -10.02 -1.16
C SER A 18 -4.67 -9.28 -2.46
N GLU A 19 -5.30 -8.10 -2.41
CA GLU A 19 -5.36 -7.25 -3.60
C GLU A 19 -4.09 -6.41 -3.66
N HIS A 20 -3.09 -7.02 -4.29
CA HIS A 20 -1.81 -6.44 -4.64
C HIS A 20 -2.00 -5.00 -5.15
N SER A 21 -1.71 -3.99 -4.33
CA SER A 21 -1.81 -2.58 -4.73
C SER A 21 -1.04 -2.31 -6.02
N GLY A 22 0.04 -3.07 -6.27
CA GLY A 22 0.76 -3.09 -7.54
C GLY A 22 -0.07 -3.51 -8.76
N ALA A 23 -0.93 -4.53 -8.64
CA ALA A 23 -1.80 -4.99 -9.72
C ALA A 23 -2.93 -4.00 -10.04
N CYS A 24 -3.38 -3.21 -9.05
CA CYS A 24 -4.34 -2.13 -9.25
C CYS A 24 -3.69 -0.88 -9.85
N LEU A 25 -2.52 -0.50 -9.33
CA LEU A 25 -1.85 0.74 -9.68
C LEU A 25 -1.11 0.66 -11.03
N GLU A 26 -0.47 -0.47 -11.33
CA GLU A 26 0.34 -0.63 -12.54
C GLU A 26 -0.42 -0.40 -13.86
N PRO A 27 -1.64 -0.92 -14.07
CA PRO A 27 -2.41 -0.62 -15.28
C PRO A 27 -2.70 0.87 -15.49
N LEU A 28 -2.73 1.66 -14.40
CA LEU A 28 -3.01 3.09 -14.43
C LEU A 28 -1.78 3.93 -14.77
N VAL A 29 -0.59 3.52 -14.30
CA VAL A 29 0.65 4.33 -14.37
C VAL A 29 1.75 3.72 -15.24
N GLN A 30 1.72 2.41 -15.48
CA GLN A 30 2.57 1.67 -16.43
C GLN A 30 4.08 1.86 -16.22
N CYS A 31 4.54 1.77 -14.97
CA CYS A 31 5.94 2.01 -14.60
C CYS A 31 6.87 0.80 -14.81
N GLY A 32 6.32 -0.34 -15.19
CA GLY A 32 7.02 -1.59 -15.47
C GLY A 32 7.41 -2.37 -14.22
N ALA A 33 8.00 -3.56 -14.44
CA ALA A 33 8.35 -4.51 -13.39
C ALA A 33 9.30 -3.96 -12.31
N ASN A 34 10.13 -2.97 -12.66
CA ASN A 34 11.05 -2.30 -11.73
C ASN A 34 10.49 -0.99 -11.16
N GLY A 35 9.30 -0.57 -11.61
CA GLY A 35 8.59 0.62 -11.15
C GLY A 35 8.07 0.47 -9.72
N TYR A 36 7.64 1.57 -9.12
CA TYR A 36 7.14 1.56 -7.74
C TYR A 36 6.00 0.54 -7.49
N PRO A 37 4.96 0.44 -8.34
CA PRO A 37 3.83 -0.46 -8.09
C PRO A 37 4.25 -1.93 -7.95
N LEU A 38 5.04 -2.43 -8.90
CA LEU A 38 5.45 -3.84 -8.96
C LEU A 38 6.79 -4.12 -8.25
N GLY A 39 7.81 -3.31 -8.54
CA GLY A 39 9.18 -3.53 -8.05
C GLY A 39 9.35 -3.21 -6.57
N PHE A 40 8.45 -2.42 -5.98
CA PHE A 40 8.49 -2.04 -4.57
C PHE A 40 7.20 -2.42 -3.82
N GLY A 41 6.05 -1.83 -4.19
CA GLY A 41 4.77 -2.00 -3.47
C GLY A 41 4.35 -3.46 -3.35
N ALA A 42 4.09 -4.10 -4.50
CA ALA A 42 3.82 -5.53 -4.63
C ALA A 42 4.85 -6.41 -3.91
N LYS A 43 6.13 -6.25 -4.27
CA LYS A 43 7.25 -7.03 -3.70
C LYS A 43 7.29 -7.02 -2.17
N TYR A 44 7.09 -5.87 -1.54
CA TYR A 44 7.13 -5.78 -0.08
C TYR A 44 5.80 -6.19 0.56
N CYS A 45 4.67 -5.97 -0.11
CA CYS A 45 3.37 -6.50 0.31
C CYS A 45 3.42 -8.03 0.44
N ASP A 46 3.95 -8.73 -0.57
CA ASP A 46 4.11 -10.19 -0.51
C ASP A 46 4.97 -10.63 0.66
N LYS A 47 6.08 -9.92 0.92
CA LYS A 47 6.93 -10.24 2.07
C LYS A 47 6.20 -10.08 3.40
N PHE A 48 5.38 -9.03 3.57
CA PHE A 48 4.61 -8.87 4.80
C PHE A 48 3.54 -9.97 4.95
N LEU A 49 2.89 -10.37 3.85
CA LEU A 49 1.94 -11.48 3.83
C LEU A 49 2.58 -12.83 4.17
N GLU A 50 3.71 -13.15 3.52
CA GLU A 50 4.46 -14.39 3.71
C GLU A 50 4.95 -14.55 5.16
N ASN A 51 5.28 -13.44 5.82
CA ASN A 51 5.79 -13.43 7.19
C ASN A 51 4.71 -12.99 8.20
N LYS A 52 3.42 -12.94 7.81
CA LYS A 52 2.35 -12.42 8.67
C LYS A 52 2.25 -13.15 10.00
N SER A 53 2.47 -14.47 9.98
CA SER A 53 2.47 -15.33 11.17
C SER A 53 3.58 -15.02 12.17
N ASP A 54 4.66 -14.37 11.73
CA ASP A 54 5.81 -14.05 12.57
C ASP A 54 5.56 -12.78 13.39
N PHE A 55 4.54 -12.00 13.03
CA PHE A 55 4.12 -10.83 13.79
C PHE A 55 3.15 -11.23 14.91
N SER A 56 3.25 -10.53 16.04
CA SER A 56 2.22 -10.58 17.08
C SER A 56 0.88 -10.10 16.54
N ASP A 57 -0.23 -10.43 17.21
CA ASP A 57 -1.56 -9.95 16.84
C ASP A 57 -1.60 -8.42 16.67
N ARG A 58 -0.87 -7.71 17.53
CA ARG A 58 -0.73 -6.24 17.43
C ARG A 58 0.05 -5.81 16.19
N GLY A 59 1.13 -6.52 15.87
CA GLY A 59 1.93 -6.29 14.68
C GLY A 59 1.15 -6.55 13.39
N GLN A 60 0.38 -7.64 13.34
CA GLN A 60 -0.50 -7.95 12.20
C GLN A 60 -1.56 -6.87 12.00
N LYS A 61 -2.19 -6.39 13.08
CA LYS A 61 -3.17 -5.31 12.99
C LYS A 61 -2.55 -4.00 12.51
N TRP A 62 -1.33 -3.68 12.98
CA TRP A 62 -0.61 -2.50 12.51
C TRP A 62 -0.20 -2.60 11.04
N GLU A 63 0.23 -3.78 10.58
CA GLU A 63 0.58 -4.06 9.19
C GLU A 63 -0.62 -3.81 8.25
N GLU A 64 -1.81 -4.23 8.65
CA GLU A 64 -3.06 -3.93 7.93
C GLU A 64 -3.37 -2.43 7.91
N ASP A 65 -3.27 -1.76 9.07
CA ASP A 65 -3.58 -0.34 9.20
C ASP A 65 -2.62 0.54 8.38
N VAL A 66 -1.33 0.23 8.42
CA VAL A 66 -0.32 0.97 7.65
C VAL A 66 -0.49 0.70 6.15
N GLY A 67 -0.82 -0.53 5.75
CA GLY A 67 -1.16 -0.88 4.37
C GLY A 67 -2.33 -0.05 3.84
N GLN A 68 -3.42 0.04 4.60
CA GLN A 68 -4.58 0.86 4.23
C GLN A 68 -4.22 2.34 4.11
N CYS A 69 -3.51 2.90 5.10
CA CYS A 69 -3.08 4.31 5.06
C CYS A 69 -2.24 4.64 3.82
N LEU A 70 -1.32 3.74 3.44
CA LEU A 70 -0.48 3.90 2.26
C LEU A 70 -1.29 3.83 0.96
N GLN A 71 -2.31 2.97 0.88
CA GLN A 71 -3.17 2.86 -0.30
C GLN A 71 -4.08 4.09 -0.44
N ASP A 72 -4.74 4.50 0.64
CA ASP A 72 -5.60 5.69 0.67
C ASP A 72 -4.84 6.95 0.27
N ALA A 73 -3.58 7.05 0.69
CA ALA A 73 -2.69 8.13 0.32
C ALA A 73 -2.48 8.25 -1.20
N LEU A 74 -2.52 7.15 -1.95
CA LEU A 74 -2.29 7.14 -3.40
C LEU A 74 -3.56 7.50 -4.20
N VAL A 75 -4.76 7.35 -3.62
CA VAL A 75 -6.04 7.61 -4.31
C VAL A 75 -6.09 9.02 -4.95
N PRO A 76 -5.74 10.11 -4.24
CA PRO A 76 -5.76 11.45 -4.84
C PRO A 76 -4.72 11.62 -5.96
N PHE A 77 -3.62 10.88 -5.89
CA PHE A 77 -2.53 10.95 -6.86
C PHE A 77 -2.91 10.27 -8.19
N VAL A 78 -3.60 9.12 -8.11
CA VAL A 78 -4.05 8.37 -9.30
C VAL A 78 -5.34 8.90 -9.92
N ASN A 79 -6.21 9.54 -9.12
CA ASN A 79 -7.44 10.19 -9.60
C ASN A 79 -7.20 11.58 -10.23
N GLY A 80 -5.94 12.02 -10.30
CA GLY A 80 -5.55 13.25 -10.98
C GLY A 80 -5.75 13.18 -12.50
N SER A 81 -5.98 14.34 -13.14
CA SER A 81 -6.21 14.44 -14.58
C SER A 81 -4.95 14.26 -15.45
N LYS A 82 -3.77 14.13 -14.83
CA LYS A 82 -2.49 13.87 -15.52
C LYS A 82 -2.01 12.46 -15.16
N GLN A 83 -1.64 11.68 -16.17
CA GLN A 83 -0.87 10.44 -16.00
C GLN A 83 0.36 10.74 -15.15
N PRO A 84 0.52 10.12 -13.97
CA PRO A 84 1.64 10.44 -13.11
C PRO A 84 2.95 9.97 -13.69
N ASP A 85 4.00 10.78 -13.57
CA ASP A 85 5.35 10.33 -13.86
C ASP A 85 5.77 9.26 -12.83
N CYS A 86 6.48 8.23 -13.26
CA CYS A 86 6.87 7.10 -12.41
C CYS A 86 7.84 7.49 -11.28
N GLN A 87 8.68 8.50 -11.51
CA GLN A 87 9.55 9.04 -10.48
C GLN A 87 8.73 9.87 -9.49
N ASP A 88 7.83 10.73 -9.97
CA ASP A 88 6.93 11.52 -9.11
C ASP A 88 6.06 10.60 -8.23
N LEU A 89 5.51 9.51 -8.82
CA LEU A 89 4.75 8.50 -8.08
C LEU A 89 5.58 7.88 -6.97
N LYS A 90 6.79 7.47 -7.29
CA LYS A 90 7.70 6.84 -6.32
C LYS A 90 8.03 7.79 -5.18
N GLU A 91 8.40 9.04 -5.49
CA GLU A 91 8.74 10.05 -4.50
C GLU A 91 7.55 10.36 -3.59
N TYR A 92 6.38 10.57 -4.18
CA TYR A 92 5.14 10.80 -3.44
C TYR A 92 4.84 9.63 -2.51
N ALA A 93 4.84 8.39 -3.04
CA ALA A 93 4.50 7.20 -2.30
C ALA A 93 5.48 6.92 -1.15
N ILE A 94 6.79 7.02 -1.39
CA ILE A 94 7.82 6.89 -0.34
C ILE A 94 7.65 7.97 0.73
N GLY A 95 7.35 9.21 0.35
CA GLY A 95 7.10 10.32 1.27
C GLY A 95 5.93 10.09 2.22
N THR A 96 5.01 9.17 1.90
CA THR A 96 3.85 8.84 2.75
C THR A 96 4.17 7.85 3.88
N HIS A 97 5.30 7.15 3.82
CA HIS A 97 5.60 6.06 4.75
C HIS A 97 5.75 6.54 6.18
N ALA A 98 6.57 7.57 6.42
CA ALA A 98 6.84 8.03 7.78
C ALA A 98 5.55 8.46 8.52
N ARG A 99 4.68 9.21 7.84
CA ARG A 99 3.40 9.64 8.43
C ARG A 99 2.46 8.46 8.68
N CYS A 100 2.37 7.49 7.77
CA CYS A 100 1.49 6.34 7.94
C CYS A 100 1.99 5.42 9.06
N TYR A 101 3.29 5.13 9.11
CA TYR A 101 3.88 4.30 10.15
C TYR A 101 3.64 4.90 11.54
N VAL A 102 3.95 6.19 11.72
CA VAL A 102 3.74 6.88 13.01
C VAL A 102 2.25 7.00 13.31
N GLY A 103 1.44 7.40 12.33
CA GLY A 103 0.00 7.61 12.48
C GLY A 103 -0.79 6.35 12.82
N THR A 104 -0.34 5.17 12.37
CA THR A 104 -0.96 3.88 12.72
C THR A 104 -0.37 3.26 13.98
N GLY A 105 0.54 3.96 14.67
CA GLY A 105 1.00 3.57 16.00
C GLY A 105 2.24 2.68 16.01
N PHE A 106 3.10 2.74 14.98
CA PHE A 106 4.37 2.00 14.95
C PHE A 106 5.18 2.19 16.25
N CYS A 107 5.26 3.43 16.75
CA CYS A 107 5.98 3.75 17.99
C CYS A 107 5.38 3.10 19.25
N SER A 108 4.16 2.57 19.17
CA SER A 108 3.43 1.92 20.28
C SER A 108 3.40 0.39 20.17
N LEU A 109 4.03 -0.20 19.15
CA LEU A 109 4.07 -1.66 18.97
C LEU A 109 4.85 -2.39 20.07
N GLY A 110 5.63 -1.66 20.86
CA GLY A 110 6.57 -2.21 21.82
C GLY A 110 7.85 -2.66 21.13
N LEU A 111 8.97 -2.57 21.85
CA LEU A 111 10.17 -3.28 21.47
C LEU A 111 9.95 -4.76 21.81
N TRP A 112 10.37 -5.66 20.92
CA TRP A 112 10.29 -7.12 21.09
C TRP A 112 10.64 -7.53 22.53
N THR A 113 9.65 -7.96 23.32
CA THR A 113 9.89 -8.65 24.59
C THR A 113 9.97 -10.14 24.26
N ASN A 114 11.19 -10.65 24.24
CA ASN A 114 11.48 -12.09 24.25
C ASN A 114 11.01 -12.71 25.57
#